data_AF-A0A3A8LU47-F1
#
_entry.id   AF-A0A3A8LU47-F1
#
_cell.length_a   1.000
_cell.length_b   1.000
_cell.length_c   1.000
_cell.angle_alpha   90.00
_cell.angle_beta   90.00
_cell.angle_gamma   90.00
#
_symmetry.space_group_name_H-M   'P 1'
#
loop_
_entity.id
_entity.type
_entity.pdbx_description
1 polymer ?
#
loop_
_entity_poly.entity_id
_entity_poly.type
_entity_poly.pdbx_seq_one_letter_code
_entity_poly.pdbx_strand_id
1 'polypeptide(L)'
;MTGLAPGSPASFFTVRHAEEEHVWVVAATDKHLEATLAVVAEPAPGGGVRRRFHVVTLVHYRNWAGPVYFNVIRPFHHLVVGGMARTAAKAR
;
A
#
# COMPACT_ATOMS: atom_id res chain seq x y z
N MET A 1 13.50 -14.79 -6.33
CA MET A 1 12.60 -14.32 -5.25
C MET A 1 13.13 -13.02 -4.59
N THR A 2 13.72 -12.09 -5.34
CA THR A 2 14.39 -10.89 -4.78
C THR A 2 13.46 -9.68 -4.56
N GLY A 3 12.22 -9.72 -5.05
CA GLY A 3 11.31 -8.57 -5.06
C GLY A 3 10.60 -8.24 -3.74
N LEU A 4 10.71 -9.10 -2.73
CA LEU A 4 10.02 -8.94 -1.44
C LEU A 4 10.95 -8.55 -0.28
N ALA A 5 12.26 -8.48 -0.49
CA ALA A 5 13.19 -8.10 0.57
C ALA A 5 13.07 -6.60 0.94
N PRO A 6 13.24 -6.22 2.21
CA PRO A 6 13.36 -4.82 2.60
C PRO A 6 14.44 -4.10 1.77
N GLY A 7 14.12 -2.89 1.28
CA GLY A 7 14.97 -2.11 0.39
C GLY A 7 14.77 -2.41 -1.10
N SER A 8 14.08 -3.50 -1.47
CA SER A 8 13.79 -3.79 -2.88
C SER A 8 12.86 -2.74 -3.49
N PRO A 9 13.06 -2.37 -4.78
CA PRO A 9 12.16 -1.47 -5.48
C PRO A 9 10.82 -2.14 -5.78
N ALA A 10 9.74 -1.38 -5.67
CA ALA A 10 8.37 -1.78 -5.98
C ALA A 10 7.66 -0.65 -6.73
N SER A 11 7.88 -0.57 -8.05
CA SER A 11 7.50 0.59 -8.86
C SER A 11 8.15 1.88 -8.30
N PHE A 12 7.36 2.90 -7.92
CA PHE A 12 7.85 4.11 -7.28
C PHE A 12 7.97 4.01 -5.74
N PHE A 13 7.63 2.85 -5.17
CA PHE A 13 7.83 2.58 -3.74
C PHE A 13 9.10 1.76 -3.48
N THR A 14 9.50 1.70 -2.22
CA THR A 14 10.51 0.79 -1.69
C THR A 14 9.88 -0.13 -0.66
N VAL A 15 10.19 -1.42 -0.72
CA VAL A 15 9.76 -2.40 0.29
C VAL A 15 10.35 -2.04 1.65
N ARG A 16 9.48 -1.96 2.66
CA ARG A 16 9.86 -1.72 4.07
C ARG A 16 9.80 -3.00 4.89
N HIS A 17 8.79 -3.82 4.64
CA HIS A 17 8.59 -5.10 5.31
C HIS A 17 7.82 -6.04 4.39
N ALA A 18 8.12 -7.34 4.45
CA ALA A 18 7.34 -8.35 3.78
C ALA A 18 7.41 -9.67 4.55
N GLU A 19 6.26 -10.30 4.73
CA GLU A 19 6.14 -11.70 5.13
C GLU A 19 5.31 -12.37 4.04
N GLU A 20 5.86 -13.45 3.49
CA GLU A 20 5.20 -14.19 2.43
C GLU A 20 3.79 -14.61 2.86
N GLU A 21 2.83 -14.41 1.94
CA GLU A 21 1.42 -14.73 2.12
C GLU A 21 0.67 -13.99 3.23
N HIS A 22 1.32 -13.09 3.98
CA HIS A 22 0.72 -12.43 5.13
C HIS A 22 0.74 -10.90 5.03
N VAL A 23 1.91 -10.27 4.92
CA VAL A 23 1.99 -8.81 4.89
C VAL A 23 2.99 -8.31 3.87
N TRP A 24 2.65 -7.21 3.21
CA TRP A 24 3.56 -6.48 2.34
C TRP A 24 3.42 -4.99 2.60
N VAL A 25 4.51 -4.35 3.01
CA VAL A 25 4.58 -2.93 3.34
C VAL A 25 5.60 -2.25 2.45
N VAL A 26 5.15 -1.21 1.76
CA VAL A 26 6.00 -0.37 0.91
C VAL A 26 5.83 1.09 1.26
N ALA A 27 6.86 1.89 1.06
CA ALA A 27 6.82 3.33 1.29
C ALA A 27 7.49 4.12 0.17
N ALA A 28 6.99 5.32 -0.07
CA ALA A 28 7.55 6.30 -0.98
C ALA A 28 7.62 7.64 -0.25
N THR A 29 8.68 8.39 -0.51
CA THR A 29 8.95 9.63 0.18
C THR A 29 9.19 10.72 -0.86
N ASP A 30 8.49 11.84 -0.73
CA ASP A 30 8.77 13.05 -1.49
C ASP A 30 9.11 14.22 -0.55
N LYS A 31 9.15 15.44 -1.08
CA LYS A 31 9.45 16.65 -0.30
C LYS A 31 8.45 16.89 0.83
N HIS A 32 7.17 16.58 0.65
CA HIS A 32 6.05 16.96 1.51
C HIS A 32 5.52 15.81 2.35
N LEU A 33 5.55 14.60 1.81
CA LEU A 33 4.90 13.42 2.34
C LEU A 33 5.86 12.24 2.42
N GLU A 34 5.61 11.39 3.41
CA GLU A 34 5.97 9.98 3.35
C GLU A 34 4.67 9.18 3.29
N ALA A 35 4.49 8.43 2.21
CA ALA A 35 3.32 7.60 1.95
C ALA A 35 3.69 6.13 2.14
N THR A 36 2.95 5.46 3.01
CA THR A 36 3.09 4.02 3.26
C THR A 36 1.83 3.30 2.79
N LEU A 37 2.01 2.23 2.04
CA LEU A 37 0.97 1.29 1.63
C LEU A 37 1.27 -0.06 2.27
N ALA A 38 0.28 -0.61 2.97
CA ALA A 38 0.34 -1.97 3.48
C ALA A 38 -0.80 -2.81 2.90
N VAL A 39 -0.48 -4.02 2.47
CA VAL A 39 -1.45 -5.05 2.10
C VAL A 39 -1.30 -6.20 3.09
N VAL A 40 -2.34 -6.47 3.85
CA VAL A 40 -2.42 -7.60 4.78
C VAL A 40 -3.38 -8.63 4.21
N ALA A 41 -2.96 -9.89 4.16
CA ALA A 41 -3.75 -11.01 3.70
C ALA A 41 -4.15 -11.87 4.90
N GLU A 42 -5.45 -12.12 5.03
CA GLU A 42 -6.01 -13.01 6.05
C GLU A 42 -6.81 -14.12 5.37
N PRO A 43 -6.94 -15.31 5.98
CA PRO A 43 -7.91 -16.30 5.55
C PRO A 43 -9.31 -15.69 5.49
N ALA A 44 -10.10 -16.02 4.47
CA ALA A 44 -11.49 -15.58 4.45
C ALA A 44 -12.26 -16.19 5.64
N PRO A 45 -13.22 -15.43 6.23
CA PRO A 45 -14.11 -15.97 7.24
C PRO A 45 -14.79 -17.25 6.72
N GLY A 46 -14.70 -18.35 7.48
CA GLY A 46 -15.28 -19.64 7.10
C GLY A 46 -14.31 -20.67 6.48
N GLY A 47 -13.00 -20.41 6.46
CA GLY A 47 -11.99 -21.45 6.20
C GLY A 47 -11.84 -21.91 4.74
N GLY A 48 -12.34 -21.13 3.78
CA GLY A 48 -12.17 -21.42 2.35
C GLY A 48 -10.83 -20.96 1.76
N VAL A 49 -10.58 -21.31 0.49
CA VAL A 49 -9.36 -20.97 -0.28
C VAL A 49 -9.24 -19.47 -0.59
N ARG A 50 -10.31 -18.68 -0.37
CA ARG A 50 -10.28 -17.23 -0.58
C ARG A 50 -9.47 -16.56 0.53
N ARG A 51 -8.67 -15.56 0.14
CA ARG A 51 -8.02 -14.63 1.07
C ARG A 51 -8.78 -13.30 1.10
N ARG A 52 -8.89 -12.72 2.29
CA ARG A 52 -9.34 -11.33 2.50
C ARG A 52 -8.10 -10.45 2.51
N PHE A 53 -8.11 -9.40 1.71
CA PHE A 53 -7.03 -8.42 1.68
C PHE A 53 -7.49 -7.11 2.33
N HIS A 54 -6.67 -6.62 3.26
CA HIS A 54 -6.80 -5.31 3.87
C HIS A 54 -5.75 -4.39 3.25
N VAL A 55 -6.20 -3.31 2.62
CA VAL A 55 -5.32 -2.31 2.02
C VAL A 55 -5.35 -1.07 2.91
N VAL A 56 -4.20 -0.74 3.47
CA VAL A 56 -4.02 0.39 4.40
C VAL A 56 -3.09 1.40 3.75
N THR A 57 -3.46 2.67 3.79
CA THR A 57 -2.58 3.77 3.37
C THR A 57 -2.39 4.75 4.51
N LEU A 58 -1.13 5.04 4.84
CA LEU A 58 -0.74 6.01 5.85
C LEU A 58 0.03 7.14 5.17
N VAL A 59 -0.20 8.37 5.61
CA VAL A 59 0.51 9.54 5.12
C VAL A 59 1.05 10.32 6.30
N HIS A 60 2.37 10.51 6.30
CA HIS A 60 3.08 11.35 7.26
C HIS A 60 3.48 12.66 6.60
N TYR A 61 3.07 13.79 7.17
CA TYR A 61 3.44 15.12 6.68
C TYR A 61 4.84 15.50 7.16
N ARG A 62 5.75 15.75 6.22
CA ARG A 62 7.15 16.09 6.50
C ARG A 62 7.38 17.59 6.67
N ASN A 63 6.42 18.41 6.24
CA ASN A 63 6.46 19.86 6.37
C ASN A 63 5.07 20.47 6.37
N TRP A 64 5.01 21.77 6.64
CA TRP A 64 3.77 22.54 6.73
C TRP A 64 2.95 22.57 5.43
N ALA A 65 3.59 22.36 4.27
CA ALA A 65 2.88 22.27 2.99
C ALA A 65 2.26 20.89 2.74
N GLY A 66 2.61 19.87 3.54
CA GLY A 66 2.07 18.51 3.47
C GLY A 66 0.55 18.42 3.53
N PRO A 67 -0.13 19.06 4.52
CA PRO A 67 -1.59 19.08 4.59
C PRO A 67 -2.26 19.69 3.35
N VAL A 68 -1.69 20.76 2.79
CA VAL A 68 -2.23 21.39 1.56
C VAL A 68 -2.11 20.43 0.38
N TYR A 69 -0.92 19.85 0.19
CA TYR A 69 -0.65 18.89 -0.88
C TYR A 69 -1.56 17.66 -0.77
N PHE A 70 -1.67 17.06 0.41
CA PHE A 70 -2.47 15.85 0.60
C PHE A 70 -3.97 16.10 0.37
N ASN A 71 -4.50 17.25 0.79
CA ASN A 71 -5.91 17.56 0.57
C ASN A 71 -6.29 17.70 -0.90
N VAL A 72 -5.34 17.98 -1.80
CA VAL A 72 -5.59 17.95 -3.25
C VAL A 72 -5.82 16.53 -3.75
N ILE A 73 -5.04 15.55 -3.27
CA ILE A 73 -5.13 14.15 -3.73
C ILE A 73 -6.14 13.32 -2.93
N ARG A 74 -6.42 13.69 -1.68
CA ARG A 74 -7.30 12.97 -0.75
C ARG A 74 -8.68 12.60 -1.31
N PRO A 75 -9.40 13.48 -2.06
CA PRO A 75 -10.73 13.15 -2.60
C PRO A 75 -10.71 11.94 -3.54
N PHE A 76 -9.61 11.74 -4.26
CA PHE A 76 -9.47 10.67 -5.26
C PHE A 76 -8.67 9.47 -4.74
N HIS A 77 -7.93 9.63 -3.64
CA HIS A 77 -7.02 8.61 -3.10
C HIS A 77 -7.70 7.25 -2.88
N HIS A 78 -8.89 7.24 -2.26
CA HIS A 78 -9.62 6.00 -2.03
C HIS A 78 -10.14 5.35 -3.33
N LEU A 79 -10.48 6.16 -4.34
CA LEU A 79 -10.91 5.66 -5.66
C LEU A 79 -9.75 4.99 -6.39
N VAL A 80 -8.58 5.65 -6.39
CA VAL A 80 -7.36 5.15 -7.03
C VAL A 80 -6.88 3.87 -6.35
N VAL A 81 -6.69 3.89 -5.02
CA VAL A 81 -6.22 2.72 -4.26
C VAL A 81 -7.22 1.56 -4.36
N GLY A 82 -8.52 1.84 -4.27
CA GLY A 82 -9.56 0.83 -4.45
C GLY A 82 -9.59 0.26 -5.88
N GLY A 83 -9.33 1.08 -6.89
CA GLY A 83 -9.16 0.65 -8.28
C GLY A 83 -7.96 -0.29 -8.44
N MET A 84 -6.79 0.12 -7.95
CA MET A 84 -5.55 -0.68 -7.97
C MET A 84 -5.74 -2.04 -7.29
N ALA A 85 -6.33 -2.05 -6.08
CA ALA A 85 -6.59 -3.28 -5.33
C ALA A 85 -7.51 -4.24 -6.10
N ARG A 86 -8.57 -3.73 -6.73
CA ARG A 86 -9.50 -4.55 -7.54
C ARG A 86 -8.83 -5.11 -8.79
N THR A 87 -7.97 -4.36 -9.45
CA THR A 87 -7.20 -4.85 -10.60
C THR A 87 -6.21 -5.92 -10.18
N ALA A 88 -5.46 -5.69 -9.09
CA ALA A 88 -4.52 -6.68 -8.53
C ALA A 88 -5.22 -7.98 -8.13
N ALA A 89 -6.40 -7.92 -7.51
CA ALA A 89 -7.17 -9.10 -7.13
C ALA A 89 -7.72 -9.91 -8.33
N LYS A 90 -7.77 -9.32 -9.53
CA LYS A 90 -8.20 -9.99 -10.76
C LYS A 90 -7.03 -10.53 -11.57
N ALA A 91 -5.84 -9.96 -11.42
CA ALA A 91 -4.62 -10.47 -12.04
C ALA A 91 -4.29 -11.82 -11.39
N ARG A 92 -4.60 -12.90 -12.10
CA ARG A 92 -4.21 -14.27 -11.76
C ARG A 92 -2.89 -14.59 -12.44
#